data_AF-G0N5H0-F1
#
_entry.id   AF-G0N5H0-F1
#
_cell.length_a   1.000
_cell.length_b   1.000
_cell.length_c   1.000
_cell.angle_alpha   90.00
_cell.angle_beta   90.00
_cell.angle_gamma   90.00
#
_symmetry.space_group_name_H-M   'P 1'
#
loop_
_entity.id
_entity.type
_entity.pdbx_description
1 polymer ?
#
loop_
_entity_poly.entity_id
_entity_poly.type
_entity_poly.pdbx_seq_one_letter_code
_entity_poly.pdbx_strand_id
1 'polypeptide(L)'
;MNQMWPRGFPLEHIEKHTNENSSQVLCYKMKRAAVQQGLVHHDPDVDAIYRLLHADSNSGLDVKFNKFTPLITLSVGTYSPWNSQNTLFHKSAFHTLFLPTTVSFRTTDIWRSFISQKILHLSGLTVSFVPTNAVQFRNAHDYLKDFKDENQVYEDSGKMIEFLHKWKCSNESSNSLEECINQLSDDMVINGLWGVEDSELMKMFLSDLKSMGRINLEFELVDPKEDEEQGLRKAIQKLNYFGDIIEWCNETGYSNLTESFRSPEQLKKKHDESYVLQKNLNSVKVFSYGVVELFLTRTIIKPLNPTNSFPAAERIVETVRNSRDEKLFKAWEKYENGLKKYGYINETETAESGFYYIPTSESDYYATLMSLFYKSKFFLELAVNAFLKSVNHQTSLLEKKSYLWGEKRPKWASFYNKDLVGMHTVKISQFRIPGTQRTDYCRTIIQTWSDIMFGGSQNFTIKNDTDADYRNG
;
A
#
# COMPACT_ATOMS: atom_id res chain seq x y z
N MET A 1 -5.14 -34.08 13.15
CA MET A 1 -4.64 -33.79 11.78
C MET A 1 -3.83 -32.52 11.90
N ASN A 2 -2.50 -32.60 12.07
CA ASN A 2 -1.72 -31.43 12.50
C ASN A 2 -0.70 -30.94 11.47
N GLN A 3 -0.72 -31.44 10.24
CA GLN A 3 0.30 -31.12 9.25
C GLN A 3 -0.37 -30.76 7.93
N MET A 4 -0.13 -29.54 7.48
CA MET A 4 -0.61 -28.95 6.23
C MET A 4 0.51 -28.08 5.69
N TRP A 5 0.72 -28.11 4.38
CA TRP A 5 1.78 -27.37 3.71
C TRP A 5 1.24 -26.71 2.44
N PRO A 6 1.80 -25.54 2.06
CA PRO A 6 1.41 -24.86 0.82
C PRO A 6 1.94 -25.60 -0.42
N ARG A 7 1.31 -25.37 -1.58
CA ARG A 7 1.88 -25.81 -2.86
C ARG A 7 3.28 -25.19 -3.04
N GLY A 8 4.28 -26.02 -3.36
CA GLY A 8 5.67 -25.57 -3.46
C GLY A 8 6.51 -25.75 -2.21
N PHE A 9 5.95 -26.30 -1.14
CA PHE A 9 6.77 -26.69 0.01
C PHE A 9 7.67 -27.88 -0.38
N PRO A 10 8.99 -27.85 -0.12
CA PRO A 10 9.88 -28.98 -0.43
C PRO A 10 9.46 -30.24 0.35
N LEU A 11 9.08 -31.29 -0.38
CA LEU A 11 8.49 -32.49 0.21
C LEU A 11 9.47 -33.25 1.11
N GLU A 12 10.77 -33.19 0.80
CA GLU A 12 11.85 -33.77 1.59
C GLU A 12 11.98 -33.17 3.01
N HIS A 13 11.37 -31.99 3.22
CA HIS A 13 11.37 -31.28 4.49
C HIS A 13 10.03 -31.37 5.24
N ILE A 14 9.00 -32.04 4.71
CA ILE A 14 7.68 -32.11 5.39
C ILE A 14 7.81 -32.64 6.82
N GLU A 15 8.56 -33.72 7.02
CA GLU A 15 8.77 -34.34 8.34
C GLU A 15 9.99 -33.81 9.08
N LYS A 16 10.85 -33.03 8.41
CA LYS A 16 12.19 -32.63 8.90
C LYS A 16 12.37 -31.12 9.02
N HIS A 17 11.29 -30.35 8.95
CA HIS A 17 11.37 -28.90 9.03
C HIS A 17 11.68 -28.43 10.46
N THR A 18 12.42 -27.33 10.58
CA THR A 18 12.80 -26.71 11.86
C THR A 18 11.91 -25.52 12.21
N ASN A 19 10.65 -25.50 11.75
CA ASN A 19 9.67 -24.42 11.98
C ASN A 19 9.20 -24.33 13.45
N GLU A 20 10.12 -24.37 14.41
CA GLU A 20 9.82 -24.28 15.84
C GLU A 20 9.44 -22.86 16.26
N ASN A 21 8.60 -22.75 17.30
CA ASN A 21 8.12 -21.48 17.85
C ASN A 21 9.25 -20.53 18.32
N SER A 22 10.46 -21.06 18.56
CA SER A 22 11.64 -20.32 19.02
C SER A 22 12.27 -19.40 17.97
N SER A 23 11.84 -19.49 16.71
CA SER A 23 12.39 -18.71 15.58
C SER A 23 11.64 -17.41 15.27
N GLN A 24 10.54 -17.13 15.99
CA GLN A 24 9.69 -15.96 15.75
C GLN A 24 10.06 -14.82 16.70
N VAL A 25 10.32 -13.63 16.13
CA VAL A 25 10.58 -12.41 16.91
C VAL A 25 9.46 -11.42 16.68
N LEU A 26 8.83 -10.97 17.77
CA LEU A 26 7.81 -9.92 17.69
C LEU A 26 8.49 -8.58 17.41
N CYS A 27 8.30 -8.08 16.19
CA CYS A 27 9.02 -6.92 15.70
C CYS A 27 8.04 -5.76 15.43
N TYR A 28 7.97 -4.81 16.36
CA TYR A 28 7.07 -3.65 16.28
C TYR A 28 7.53 -2.58 15.28
N LYS A 29 8.76 -2.71 14.74
CA LYS A 29 9.40 -1.76 13.82
C LYS A 29 9.95 -2.46 12.57
N MET A 30 9.07 -3.09 11.79
CA MET A 30 9.46 -3.59 10.46
C MET A 30 8.92 -2.67 9.36
N LYS A 31 9.72 -2.46 8.32
CA LYS A 31 9.22 -1.88 7.07
C LYS A 31 8.09 -2.76 6.53
N ARG A 32 7.07 -2.13 5.96
CA ARG A 32 5.96 -2.84 5.33
C ARG A 32 6.51 -3.72 4.21
N ALA A 33 6.15 -5.00 4.23
CA ALA A 33 6.53 -5.95 3.19
C ALA A 33 6.09 -5.47 1.80
N ALA A 34 6.96 -5.67 0.81
CA ALA A 34 6.72 -5.26 -0.57
C ALA A 34 5.69 -6.16 -1.26
N VAL A 35 5.56 -7.40 -0.80
CA VAL A 35 4.53 -8.36 -1.22
C VAL A 35 3.80 -8.87 0.01
N GLN A 36 2.47 -8.94 -0.07
CA GLN A 36 1.61 -9.44 1.00
C GLN A 36 0.71 -10.54 0.44
N GLN A 37 0.89 -11.79 0.87
CA GLN A 37 -0.04 -12.86 0.53
C GLN A 37 -1.00 -13.10 1.69
N GLY A 38 -2.30 -13.19 1.41
CA GLY A 38 -3.30 -13.51 2.41
C GLY A 38 -3.74 -14.96 2.34
N LEU A 39 -3.88 -15.56 3.52
CA LEU A 39 -4.52 -16.87 3.63
C LEU A 39 -5.99 -16.79 3.18
N VAL A 40 -6.53 -17.92 2.74
CA VAL A 40 -7.91 -18.01 2.30
C VAL A 40 -8.64 -19.12 3.06
N HIS A 41 -9.90 -18.89 3.36
CA HIS A 41 -10.79 -19.90 3.90
C HIS A 41 -11.31 -20.86 2.83
N HIS A 42 -11.85 -21.98 3.30
CA HIS A 42 -12.50 -23.03 2.53
C HIS A 42 -11.47 -23.83 1.73
N ASP A 43 -11.03 -23.30 0.59
CA ASP A 43 -10.14 -24.03 -0.31
C ASP A 43 -8.76 -23.35 -0.51
N PRO A 44 -7.83 -23.47 0.47
CA PRO A 44 -6.51 -22.85 0.40
C PRO A 44 -5.58 -23.49 -0.63
N ASP A 45 -4.52 -22.77 -0.99
CA ASP A 45 -3.55 -23.25 -1.98
C ASP A 45 -2.53 -24.22 -1.38
N VAL A 46 -3.01 -25.45 -1.20
CA VAL A 46 -2.23 -26.64 -0.92
C VAL A 46 -2.07 -27.45 -2.21
N ASP A 47 -1.05 -28.30 -2.26
CA ASP A 47 -0.75 -29.11 -3.43
C ASP A 47 -1.78 -30.21 -3.70
N ALA A 48 -1.66 -30.83 -4.87
CA ALA A 48 -2.53 -31.91 -5.28
C ALA A 48 -2.41 -33.17 -4.39
N ILE A 49 -1.23 -33.44 -3.80
CA ILE A 49 -1.04 -34.56 -2.86
C ILE A 49 -1.96 -34.36 -1.64
N TYR A 50 -1.91 -33.20 -1.01
CA TYR A 50 -2.76 -32.87 0.12
C TYR A 50 -4.24 -32.94 -0.25
N ARG A 51 -4.62 -32.46 -1.43
CA ARG A 51 -5.99 -32.53 -1.94
C ARG A 51 -6.46 -33.97 -2.16
N LEU A 52 -5.63 -34.82 -2.76
CA LEU A 52 -5.95 -36.24 -2.98
C LEU A 52 -6.20 -36.98 -1.66
N LEU A 53 -5.51 -36.59 -0.59
CA LEU A 53 -5.64 -37.23 0.73
C LEU A 53 -6.80 -36.69 1.57
N HIS A 54 -7.20 -35.43 1.36
CA HIS A 54 -8.05 -34.71 2.32
C HIS A 54 -9.27 -33.99 1.72
N ALA A 55 -9.32 -33.76 0.41
CA ALA A 55 -10.43 -33.07 -0.22
C ALA A 55 -11.59 -34.01 -0.53
N ASP A 56 -12.81 -33.52 -0.36
CA ASP A 56 -14.00 -34.18 -0.88
C ASP A 56 -14.05 -34.03 -2.42
N SER A 57 -14.48 -35.09 -3.10
CA SER A 57 -14.49 -35.12 -4.57
C SER A 57 -15.50 -34.15 -5.18
N ASN A 58 -16.52 -33.71 -4.43
CA ASN A 58 -17.58 -32.82 -4.93
C ASN A 58 -17.44 -31.38 -4.40
N SER A 59 -17.03 -31.24 -3.14
CA SER A 59 -17.02 -29.97 -2.42
C SER A 59 -15.63 -29.41 -2.12
N GLY A 60 -14.57 -30.18 -2.39
CA GLY A 60 -13.19 -29.77 -2.19
C GLY A 60 -12.78 -29.76 -0.71
N LEU A 61 -11.97 -28.78 -0.32
CA LEU A 61 -11.54 -28.58 1.06
C LEU A 61 -12.50 -27.61 1.78
N ASP A 62 -12.65 -27.77 3.11
CA ASP A 62 -13.31 -26.79 4.00
C ASP A 62 -12.40 -26.44 5.19
N VAL A 63 -11.32 -25.71 4.90
CA VAL A 63 -10.32 -25.30 5.89
C VAL A 63 -10.63 -23.92 6.47
N LYS A 64 -10.53 -23.80 7.80
CA LYS A 64 -10.69 -22.53 8.51
C LYS A 64 -9.44 -22.14 9.29
N PHE A 65 -8.86 -21.01 8.94
CA PHE A 65 -7.75 -20.39 9.67
C PHE A 65 -8.22 -19.44 10.76
N ASN A 66 -7.39 -19.21 11.77
CA ASN A 66 -7.66 -18.21 12.79
C ASN A 66 -7.47 -16.79 12.22
N LYS A 67 -8.54 -15.99 12.24
CA LYS A 67 -8.56 -14.58 11.76
C LYS A 67 -7.74 -13.62 12.60
N PHE A 68 -7.42 -14.00 13.84
CA PHE A 68 -6.67 -13.20 14.80
C PHE A 68 -5.18 -13.56 14.86
N THR A 69 -4.71 -14.48 13.99
CA THR A 69 -3.29 -14.80 13.87
C THR A 69 -2.51 -13.52 13.56
N PRO A 70 -1.31 -13.30 14.13
CA PRO A 70 -0.48 -12.19 13.70
C PRO A 70 -0.01 -12.36 12.25
N LEU A 71 0.24 -11.24 11.58
CA LEU A 71 1.02 -11.20 10.34
C LEU A 71 2.40 -11.80 10.57
N ILE A 72 2.87 -12.62 9.64
CA ILE A 72 4.24 -13.12 9.63
C ILE A 72 5.01 -12.47 8.47
N THR A 73 6.13 -11.83 8.76
CA THR A 73 7.06 -11.32 7.73
C THR A 73 8.26 -12.22 7.67
N LEU A 74 8.65 -12.63 6.47
CA LEU A 74 9.85 -13.44 6.27
C LEU A 74 11.10 -12.57 6.36
N SER A 75 12.09 -13.06 7.11
CA SER A 75 13.42 -12.46 7.14
C SER A 75 14.17 -12.73 5.83
N VAL A 76 15.10 -11.85 5.47
CA VAL A 76 15.96 -12.04 4.29
C VAL A 76 16.68 -13.38 4.37
N GLY A 77 16.61 -14.16 3.30
CA GLY A 77 17.17 -15.51 3.23
C GLY A 77 16.22 -16.63 3.68
N THR A 78 15.03 -16.29 4.19
CA THR A 78 13.94 -17.24 4.43
C THR A 78 13.00 -17.29 3.23
N TYR A 79 12.57 -18.48 2.84
CA TYR A 79 11.70 -18.68 1.69
C TYR A 79 10.40 -19.39 2.09
N SER A 80 9.27 -18.92 1.57
CA SER A 80 8.00 -19.65 1.59
C SER A 80 7.32 -19.47 0.23
N PRO A 81 6.72 -20.52 -0.35
CA PRO A 81 6.00 -20.38 -1.61
C PRO A 81 4.72 -19.56 -1.42
N TRP A 82 4.28 -18.91 -2.49
CA TRP A 82 2.94 -18.35 -2.58
C TRP A 82 2.42 -18.34 -4.03
N ASN A 83 1.11 -18.35 -4.18
CA ASN A 83 0.45 -18.30 -5.48
C ASN A 83 0.04 -16.88 -5.87
N SER A 84 -0.53 -16.68 -7.06
CA SER A 84 -0.97 -15.34 -7.49
C SER A 84 -2.28 -14.86 -6.84
N GLN A 85 -3.03 -15.77 -6.21
CA GLN A 85 -4.32 -15.46 -5.62
C GLN A 85 -4.13 -14.77 -4.28
N ASN A 86 -5.03 -13.83 -3.97
CA ASN A 86 -5.02 -13.08 -2.71
C ASN A 86 -3.64 -12.49 -2.34
N THR A 87 -2.87 -12.07 -3.36
CA THR A 87 -1.52 -11.53 -3.19
C THR A 87 -1.49 -10.09 -3.67
N LEU A 88 -1.03 -9.19 -2.81
CA LEU A 88 -0.90 -7.77 -3.08
C LEU A 88 0.58 -7.42 -3.29
N PHE A 89 0.88 -6.78 -4.43
CA PHE A 89 2.22 -6.27 -4.74
C PHE A 89 2.24 -4.76 -4.57
N HIS A 90 3.17 -4.26 -3.76
CA HIS A 90 3.49 -2.84 -3.74
C HIS A 90 4.30 -2.48 -4.99
N LYS A 91 4.23 -1.21 -5.44
CA LYS A 91 4.94 -0.73 -6.64
C LYS A 91 6.45 -1.03 -6.63
N SER A 92 7.06 -1.07 -5.44
CA SER A 92 8.48 -1.39 -5.29
C SER A 92 8.83 -2.84 -5.67
N ALA A 93 7.85 -3.74 -5.77
CA ALA A 93 8.02 -5.14 -6.17
C ALA A 93 7.57 -5.42 -7.62
N PHE A 94 7.21 -4.42 -8.42
CA PHE A 94 6.66 -4.66 -9.76
C PHE A 94 7.63 -5.36 -10.71
N HIS A 95 8.94 -5.18 -10.51
CA HIS A 95 9.98 -5.88 -11.25
C HIS A 95 9.98 -7.41 -11.00
N THR A 96 9.21 -7.92 -10.03
CA THR A 96 9.08 -9.36 -9.75
C THR A 96 7.75 -9.96 -10.20
N LEU A 97 6.96 -9.24 -11.00
CA LEU A 97 5.65 -9.71 -11.47
C LEU A 97 5.72 -10.72 -12.62
N PHE A 98 6.89 -10.88 -13.25
CA PHE A 98 7.09 -11.80 -14.36
C PHE A 98 6.76 -13.25 -13.98
N LEU A 99 5.92 -13.90 -14.79
CA LEU A 99 5.57 -15.30 -14.66
C LEU A 99 6.31 -16.11 -15.74
N PRO A 100 7.12 -17.12 -15.37
CA PRO A 100 7.77 -17.98 -16.35
C PRO A 100 6.74 -18.76 -17.17
N THR A 101 7.03 -18.90 -18.45
CA THR A 101 6.17 -19.46 -19.50
C THR A 101 6.58 -20.85 -19.96
N THR A 102 7.83 -21.26 -19.71
CA THR A 102 8.34 -22.59 -20.09
C THR A 102 7.97 -23.69 -19.09
N VAL A 103 7.35 -23.33 -17.96
CA VAL A 103 6.88 -24.25 -16.92
C VAL A 103 5.36 -24.42 -16.95
N SER A 104 4.84 -25.44 -16.26
CA SER A 104 3.40 -25.69 -16.21
C SER A 104 2.63 -24.53 -15.54
N PHE A 105 1.33 -24.40 -15.86
CA PHE A 105 0.45 -23.40 -15.26
C PHE A 105 0.32 -23.54 -13.73
N ARG A 106 0.49 -24.76 -13.19
CA ARG A 106 0.47 -25.02 -11.74
C ARG A 106 1.81 -24.71 -11.05
N THR A 107 2.89 -24.60 -11.82
CA THR A 107 4.25 -24.32 -11.35
C THR A 107 4.62 -22.84 -11.44
N THR A 108 4.14 -22.14 -12.45
CA THR A 108 4.59 -20.77 -12.81
C THR A 108 4.57 -19.77 -11.66
N ASP A 109 3.47 -19.72 -10.89
CA ASP A 109 3.34 -18.75 -9.81
C ASP A 109 4.14 -19.12 -8.56
N ILE A 110 4.34 -20.42 -8.32
CA ILE A 110 5.23 -20.92 -7.27
C ILE A 110 6.68 -20.58 -7.60
N TRP A 111 7.15 -20.81 -8.83
CA TRP A 111 8.49 -20.38 -9.25
C TRP A 111 8.67 -18.88 -9.17
N ARG A 112 7.70 -18.11 -9.67
CA ARG A 112 7.71 -16.66 -9.51
C ARG A 112 7.82 -16.25 -8.05
N SER A 113 7.21 -16.98 -7.10
CA SER A 113 7.32 -16.64 -5.67
C SER A 113 8.74 -16.78 -5.12
N PHE A 114 9.45 -17.87 -5.39
CA PHE A 114 10.81 -18.06 -4.91
C PHE A 114 11.79 -17.06 -5.54
N ILE A 115 11.65 -16.85 -6.84
CA ILE A 115 12.49 -15.91 -7.60
C ILE A 115 12.24 -14.47 -7.15
N SER A 116 10.97 -14.10 -6.95
CA SER A 116 10.60 -12.80 -6.39
C SER A 116 11.25 -12.58 -5.02
N GLN A 117 11.23 -13.57 -4.12
CA GLN A 117 11.90 -13.45 -2.81
C GLN A 117 13.37 -13.16 -2.99
N LYS A 118 14.06 -13.90 -3.86
CA LYS A 118 15.48 -13.67 -4.10
C LYS A 118 15.75 -12.25 -4.59
N ILE A 119 14.99 -11.77 -5.57
CA ILE A 119 15.16 -10.43 -6.12
C ILE A 119 14.85 -9.35 -5.07
N LEU A 120 13.75 -9.50 -4.32
CA LEU A 120 13.38 -8.57 -3.24
C LEU A 120 14.45 -8.51 -2.14
N HIS A 121 15.02 -9.67 -1.78
CA HIS A 121 16.09 -9.78 -0.79
C HIS A 121 17.34 -9.00 -1.19
N LEU A 122 17.66 -8.86 -2.50
CA LEU A 122 18.78 -8.03 -2.95
C LEU A 122 18.59 -6.57 -2.51
N SER A 123 17.35 -6.06 -2.57
CA SER A 123 17.03 -4.68 -2.18
C SER A 123 16.58 -4.52 -0.72
N GLY A 124 16.78 -5.54 0.13
CA GLY A 124 16.34 -5.53 1.53
C GLY A 124 14.80 -5.45 1.70
N LEU A 125 14.05 -5.76 0.64
CA LEU A 125 12.59 -5.84 0.66
C LEU A 125 12.16 -7.24 1.12
N THR A 126 11.01 -7.31 1.78
CA THR A 126 10.50 -8.55 2.40
C THR A 126 9.11 -8.90 1.91
N VAL A 127 8.71 -10.13 2.19
CA VAL A 127 7.35 -10.65 1.94
C VAL A 127 6.69 -11.00 3.26
N SER A 128 5.38 -10.79 3.32
CA SER A 128 4.59 -11.13 4.50
C SER A 128 3.35 -11.94 4.16
N PHE A 129 2.97 -12.81 5.09
CA PHE A 129 1.76 -13.60 5.09
C PHE A 129 0.76 -13.00 6.08
N VAL A 130 -0.39 -12.57 5.57
CA VAL A 130 -1.46 -11.96 6.37
C VAL A 130 -2.53 -12.98 6.74
N PRO A 131 -3.25 -12.75 7.85
CA PRO A 131 -4.36 -13.60 8.25
C PRO A 131 -5.44 -13.68 7.17
N THR A 132 -6.27 -14.71 7.30
CA THR A 132 -7.35 -14.96 6.35
C THR A 132 -8.28 -13.76 6.18
N ASN A 133 -8.39 -13.29 4.94
CA ASN A 133 -9.20 -12.13 4.54
C ASN A 133 -10.07 -12.42 3.30
N ALA A 134 -10.02 -13.64 2.77
CA ALA A 134 -10.83 -14.09 1.64
C ALA A 134 -11.37 -15.51 1.86
N VAL A 135 -12.42 -15.86 1.13
CA VAL A 135 -13.02 -17.20 1.09
C VAL A 135 -12.97 -17.67 -0.35
N GLN A 136 -12.42 -18.87 -0.56
CA GLN A 136 -12.22 -19.41 -1.89
C GLN A 136 -13.15 -20.61 -2.15
N PHE A 137 -14.04 -20.43 -3.13
CA PHE A 137 -14.88 -21.50 -3.66
C PHE A 137 -14.30 -21.93 -5.01
N ARG A 138 -13.73 -23.13 -5.09
CA ARG A 138 -13.27 -23.73 -6.36
C ARG A 138 -14.31 -24.74 -6.86
N ASN A 139 -14.26 -25.01 -8.16
CA ASN A 139 -14.94 -26.17 -8.71
C ASN A 139 -14.14 -27.43 -8.35
N ALA A 140 -14.80 -28.58 -8.27
CA ALA A 140 -14.10 -29.86 -8.16
C ALA A 140 -13.12 -30.01 -9.34
N HIS A 141 -11.84 -30.18 -9.03
CA HIS A 141 -10.77 -30.39 -9.99
C HIS A 141 -10.45 -31.88 -10.12
N ASP A 142 -9.85 -32.28 -11.24
CA ASP A 142 -9.17 -33.57 -11.34
C ASP A 142 -7.82 -33.46 -10.61
N TYR A 143 -7.82 -33.83 -9.33
CA TYR A 143 -6.60 -33.75 -8.50
C TYR A 143 -5.49 -34.67 -8.99
N LEU A 144 -5.80 -35.75 -9.71
CA LEU A 144 -4.78 -36.63 -10.27
C LEU A 144 -4.09 -35.98 -11.48
N LYS A 145 -4.85 -35.22 -12.28
CA LYS A 145 -4.27 -34.36 -13.32
C LYS A 145 -3.41 -33.26 -12.70
N ASP A 146 -3.92 -32.57 -11.67
CA ASP A 146 -3.16 -31.50 -10.99
C ASP A 146 -1.84 -32.04 -10.42
N PHE A 147 -1.84 -33.25 -9.84
CA PHE A 147 -0.63 -33.92 -9.38
C PHE A 147 0.43 -34.08 -10.48
N LYS A 148 0.00 -34.46 -11.70
CA LYS A 148 0.91 -34.57 -12.85
C LYS A 148 1.42 -33.20 -13.31
N ASP A 149 0.54 -32.20 -13.33
CA ASP A 149 0.88 -30.84 -13.74
C ASP A 149 1.81 -30.15 -12.70
N GLU A 150 1.82 -30.62 -11.45
CA GLU A 150 2.67 -30.14 -10.34
C GLU A 150 3.99 -30.90 -10.19
N ASN A 151 4.31 -31.87 -11.05
CA ASN A 151 5.48 -32.76 -10.87
C ASN A 151 6.80 -32.00 -10.64
N GLN A 152 7.05 -30.96 -11.43
CA GLN A 152 8.26 -30.14 -11.30
C GLN A 152 8.35 -29.44 -9.93
N VAL A 153 7.22 -29.02 -9.37
CA VAL A 153 7.19 -28.39 -8.04
C VAL A 153 7.65 -29.38 -6.97
N TYR A 154 7.25 -30.65 -7.08
CA TYR A 154 7.63 -31.68 -6.11
C TYR A 154 9.11 -32.06 -6.18
N GLU A 155 9.67 -32.12 -7.39
CA GLU A 155 11.05 -32.56 -7.62
C GLU A 155 12.07 -31.43 -7.39
N ASP A 156 11.73 -30.19 -7.76
CA ASP A 156 12.73 -29.11 -7.86
C ASP A 156 12.61 -28.03 -6.78
N SER A 157 11.60 -28.03 -5.89
CA SER A 157 11.42 -26.92 -4.92
C SER A 157 12.61 -26.78 -3.97
N GLY A 158 13.15 -27.89 -3.46
CA GLY A 158 14.37 -27.87 -2.65
C GLY A 158 15.59 -27.38 -3.44
N LYS A 159 15.79 -27.92 -4.64
CA LYS A 159 16.88 -27.51 -5.56
C LYS A 159 16.82 -26.01 -5.89
N MET A 160 15.62 -25.48 -6.15
CA MET A 160 15.37 -24.06 -6.40
C MET A 160 15.80 -23.20 -5.22
N ILE A 161 15.36 -23.54 -4.00
CA ILE A 161 15.70 -22.79 -2.79
C ILE A 161 17.20 -22.86 -2.51
N GLU A 162 17.82 -24.04 -2.65
CA GLU A 162 19.26 -24.22 -2.46
C GLU A 162 20.07 -23.35 -3.44
N PHE A 163 19.69 -23.37 -4.72
CA PHE A 163 20.28 -22.52 -5.75
C PHE A 163 20.14 -21.03 -5.40
N LEU A 164 18.92 -20.55 -5.13
CA LEU A 164 18.66 -19.14 -4.84
C LEU A 164 19.35 -18.69 -3.54
N HIS A 165 19.46 -19.56 -2.54
CA HIS A 165 20.16 -19.26 -1.29
C HIS A 165 21.66 -19.05 -1.53
N LYS A 166 22.29 -19.91 -2.35
CA LYS A 166 23.72 -19.84 -2.67
C LYS A 166 24.07 -18.77 -3.71
N TRP A 167 23.12 -18.42 -4.59
CA TRP A 167 23.34 -17.49 -5.68
C TRP A 167 23.70 -16.10 -5.17
N LYS A 168 24.65 -15.44 -5.84
CA LYS A 168 25.06 -14.06 -5.58
C LYS A 168 25.24 -13.32 -6.90
N CYS A 169 24.90 -12.03 -6.91
CA CYS A 169 25.15 -11.19 -8.07
C CYS A 169 26.66 -10.96 -8.19
N SER A 170 27.25 -11.18 -9.38
CA SER A 170 28.71 -11.16 -9.54
C SER A 170 29.32 -9.76 -9.57
N ASN A 171 28.51 -8.74 -9.87
CA ASN A 171 28.94 -7.34 -9.89
C ASN A 171 28.30 -6.56 -8.73
N GLU A 172 28.71 -6.83 -7.49
CA GLU A 172 28.28 -6.00 -6.34
C GLU A 172 28.68 -4.52 -6.49
N SER A 173 29.62 -4.21 -7.39
CA SER A 173 30.15 -2.88 -7.68
C SER A 173 29.50 -2.13 -8.85
N SER A 174 28.64 -2.77 -9.67
CA SER A 174 27.82 -2.07 -10.69
C SER A 174 26.37 -1.95 -10.20
N ASN A 175 25.93 -0.72 -9.97
CA ASN A 175 24.76 -0.33 -9.18
C ASN A 175 23.37 -0.63 -9.80
N SER A 176 23.19 -1.69 -10.59
CA SER A 176 21.90 -1.94 -11.27
C SER A 176 21.28 -3.28 -10.88
N LEU A 177 20.15 -3.22 -10.15
CA LEU A 177 19.29 -4.38 -9.88
C LEU A 177 18.88 -5.11 -11.17
N GLU A 178 18.75 -4.38 -12.29
CA GLU A 178 18.45 -4.93 -13.61
C GLU A 178 19.49 -5.96 -14.06
N GLU A 179 20.78 -5.66 -13.88
CA GLU A 179 21.88 -6.55 -14.25
C GLU A 179 21.85 -7.82 -13.40
N CYS A 180 21.60 -7.69 -12.10
CA CYS A 180 21.46 -8.85 -11.21
C CYS A 180 20.26 -9.73 -11.58
N ILE A 181 19.12 -9.15 -11.98
CA ILE A 181 17.96 -9.93 -12.42
C ILE A 181 18.25 -10.65 -13.74
N ASN A 182 18.89 -9.98 -14.70
CA ASN A 182 19.29 -10.59 -15.97
C ASN A 182 20.32 -11.72 -15.77
N GLN A 183 21.29 -11.52 -14.87
CA GLN A 183 22.24 -12.58 -14.53
C GLN A 183 21.53 -13.76 -13.85
N LEU A 184 20.64 -13.49 -12.90
CA LEU A 184 19.87 -14.53 -12.23
C LEU A 184 19.04 -15.33 -13.24
N SER A 185 18.40 -14.67 -14.20
CA SER A 185 17.60 -15.36 -15.22
C SER A 185 18.44 -16.27 -16.10
N ASP A 186 19.64 -15.84 -16.51
CA ASP A 186 20.56 -16.67 -17.30
C ASP A 186 21.09 -17.86 -16.48
N ASP A 187 21.47 -17.63 -15.22
CA ASP A 187 21.95 -18.71 -14.34
C ASP A 187 20.86 -19.74 -14.02
N MET A 188 19.60 -19.32 -13.95
CA MET A 188 18.46 -20.23 -13.78
C MET A 188 18.29 -21.17 -14.97
N VAL A 189 18.56 -20.69 -16.19
CA VAL A 189 18.55 -21.52 -17.41
C VAL A 189 19.69 -22.54 -17.37
N ILE A 190 20.90 -22.11 -16.98
CA ILE A 190 22.07 -23.00 -16.85
C ILE A 190 21.79 -24.14 -15.86
N ASN A 191 21.05 -23.86 -14.79
CA ASN A 191 20.70 -24.86 -13.76
C ASN A 191 19.46 -25.70 -14.12
N GLY A 192 18.87 -25.49 -15.30
CA GLY A 192 17.69 -26.20 -15.79
C GLY A 192 16.41 -25.91 -14.99
N LEU A 193 16.35 -24.77 -14.30
CA LEU A 193 15.17 -24.35 -13.54
C LEU A 193 14.20 -23.53 -14.40
N TRP A 194 14.71 -22.89 -15.45
CA TRP A 194 13.98 -22.16 -16.49
C TRP A 194 14.42 -22.61 -17.89
N GLY A 195 13.55 -22.44 -18.88
CA GLY A 195 13.91 -22.51 -20.29
C GLY A 195 14.51 -21.20 -20.81
N VAL A 196 15.17 -21.26 -21.96
CA VAL A 196 15.89 -20.11 -22.57
C VAL A 196 14.93 -18.94 -22.82
N GLU A 197 13.72 -19.24 -23.26
CA GLU A 197 12.67 -18.25 -23.55
C GLU A 197 12.28 -17.43 -22.31
N ASP A 198 12.33 -18.01 -21.11
CA ASP A 198 11.98 -17.29 -19.88
C ASP A 198 13.02 -16.23 -19.52
N SER A 199 14.31 -16.49 -19.78
CA SER A 199 15.35 -15.48 -19.60
C SER A 199 15.22 -14.34 -20.62
N GLU A 200 14.95 -14.66 -21.87
CA GLU A 200 14.73 -13.66 -22.92
C GLU A 200 13.51 -12.78 -22.60
N LEU A 201 12.39 -13.39 -22.20
CA LEU A 201 11.17 -12.68 -21.83
C LEU A 201 11.36 -11.84 -20.56
N MET A 202 12.15 -12.28 -19.58
CA MET A 202 12.48 -11.47 -18.41
C MET A 202 13.22 -10.19 -18.81
N LYS A 203 14.23 -10.30 -19.69
CA LYS A 203 14.97 -9.14 -20.21
C LYS A 203 14.05 -8.14 -20.91
N MET A 204 13.13 -8.64 -21.75
CA MET A 204 12.11 -7.81 -22.41
C MET A 204 11.17 -7.14 -21.39
N PHE A 205 10.69 -7.90 -20.41
CA PHE A 205 9.81 -7.41 -19.35
C PHE A 205 10.44 -6.27 -18.54
N LEU A 206 11.72 -6.37 -18.18
CA LEU A 206 12.44 -5.30 -17.49
C LEU A 206 12.61 -4.05 -18.35
N SER A 207 12.95 -4.23 -19.64
CA SER A 207 13.03 -3.13 -20.60
C SER A 207 11.68 -2.40 -20.74
N ASP A 208 10.58 -3.14 -20.84
CA ASP A 208 9.23 -2.57 -20.93
C ASP A 208 8.88 -1.79 -19.67
N LEU A 209 9.14 -2.36 -18.48
CA LEU A 209 8.92 -1.67 -17.20
C LEU A 209 9.69 -0.36 -17.07
N LYS A 210 10.94 -0.33 -17.56
CA LYS A 210 11.78 0.86 -17.61
C LYS A 210 11.21 1.91 -18.57
N SER A 211 10.79 1.50 -19.76
CA SER A 211 10.20 2.39 -20.78
C SER A 211 8.92 3.07 -20.30
N MET A 212 8.14 2.40 -19.45
CA MET A 212 6.90 2.92 -18.87
C MET A 212 7.12 3.99 -17.78
N GLY A 213 8.38 4.29 -17.40
CA GLY A 213 8.70 5.25 -16.33
C GLY A 213 8.16 4.82 -14.96
N ARG A 214 7.83 3.54 -14.79
CA ARG A 214 7.21 3.00 -13.57
C ARG A 214 8.22 2.50 -12.55
N ILE A 215 9.51 2.49 -12.88
CA ILE A 215 10.59 2.10 -11.97
C ILE A 215 11.81 3.01 -12.17
N ASN A 216 12.11 3.86 -11.19
CA ASN A 216 13.51 4.26 -10.95
C ASN A 216 14.15 3.06 -10.24
N LEU A 217 14.89 2.24 -10.98
CA LEU A 217 15.66 1.09 -10.44
C LEU A 217 16.93 1.57 -9.69
N GLU A 218 16.87 2.71 -9.01
CA GLU A 218 17.88 3.15 -8.04
C GLU A 218 17.51 2.56 -6.68
N PHE A 219 17.65 1.25 -6.52
CA PHE A 219 17.61 0.62 -5.21
C PHE A 219 19.04 0.32 -4.80
N GLU A 220 19.61 1.19 -3.96
CA GLU A 220 20.84 0.86 -3.23
C GLU A 220 20.58 -0.37 -2.33
N LEU A 221 21.47 -1.35 -2.39
CA LEU A 221 21.49 -2.52 -1.52
C LEU A 221 21.55 -2.04 -0.06
N VAL A 222 20.60 -2.45 0.80
CA VAL A 222 20.51 -1.95 2.18
C VAL A 222 21.08 -2.97 3.17
N ASP A 223 22.14 -2.59 3.88
CA ASP A 223 22.62 -3.29 5.08
C ASP A 223 21.65 -2.98 6.26
N PRO A 224 21.12 -4.00 6.96
CA PRO A 224 20.24 -3.82 8.13
C PRO A 224 20.84 -3.04 9.31
N LYS A 225 22.12 -2.68 9.30
CA LYS A 225 22.76 -1.80 10.31
C LYS A 225 22.56 -0.29 10.08
N GLU A 226 21.98 0.14 8.97
CA GLU A 226 21.93 1.56 8.53
C GLU A 226 20.62 2.33 8.86
N ASP A 227 19.91 2.05 9.96
CA ASP A 227 18.66 2.78 10.28
C ASP A 227 18.93 4.28 10.59
N GLU A 228 20.12 4.62 11.11
CA GLU A 228 20.57 6.00 11.27
C GLU A 228 20.92 6.69 9.94
N GLU A 229 21.45 5.94 8.98
CA GLU A 229 21.84 6.42 7.65
C GLU A 229 20.62 6.68 6.77
N GLN A 230 19.52 5.92 6.94
CA GLN A 230 18.31 6.10 6.12
C GLN A 230 17.66 7.48 6.30
N GLY A 231 17.62 8.02 7.52
CA GLY A 231 17.08 9.34 7.78
C GLY A 231 17.92 10.45 7.12
N LEU A 232 19.24 10.26 7.10
CA LEU A 232 20.18 11.17 6.47
C LEU A 232 20.09 11.08 4.94
N ARG A 233 20.10 9.87 4.36
CA ARG A 233 19.91 9.63 2.92
C ARG A 233 18.61 10.23 2.41
N LYS A 234 17.49 10.07 3.15
CA LYS A 234 16.22 10.72 2.81
C LYS A 234 16.29 12.25 2.88
N ALA A 235 17.05 12.81 3.81
CA ALA A 235 17.26 14.25 3.88
C ALA A 235 18.09 14.75 2.69
N ILE A 236 19.16 14.05 2.32
CA ILE A 236 19.96 14.31 1.11
C ILE A 236 19.08 14.25 -0.14
N GLN A 237 18.31 13.18 -0.31
CA GLN A 237 17.43 13.01 -1.47
C GLN A 237 16.39 14.12 -1.58
N LYS A 238 15.78 14.55 -0.47
CA LYS A 238 14.86 15.69 -0.44
C LYS A 238 15.54 16.98 -0.90
N LEU A 239 16.76 17.24 -0.45
CA LEU A 239 17.53 18.42 -0.83
C LEU A 239 17.88 18.40 -2.32
N ASN A 240 18.29 17.25 -2.85
CA ASN A 240 18.53 17.08 -4.29
C ASN A 240 17.27 17.38 -5.11
N TYR A 241 16.11 16.84 -4.71
CA TYR A 241 14.85 17.15 -5.39
C TYR A 241 14.48 18.64 -5.36
N PHE A 242 14.85 19.36 -4.30
CA PHE A 242 14.67 20.82 -4.29
C PHE A 242 15.65 21.53 -5.20
N GLY A 243 16.90 21.06 -5.30
CA GLY A 243 17.86 21.50 -6.31
C GLY A 243 17.29 21.35 -7.71
N ASP A 244 16.77 20.16 -8.05
CA ASP A 244 16.15 19.89 -9.36
C ASP A 244 14.97 20.84 -9.65
N ILE A 245 14.15 21.15 -8.65
CA ILE A 245 13.04 22.10 -8.79
C ILE A 245 13.55 23.53 -9.04
N ILE A 246 14.63 23.94 -8.37
CA ILE A 246 15.26 25.25 -8.60
C ILE A 246 15.79 25.33 -10.03
N GLU A 247 16.54 24.33 -10.49
CA GLU A 247 17.05 24.25 -11.86
C GLU A 247 15.89 24.29 -12.87
N TRP A 248 14.84 23.49 -12.65
CA TRP A 248 13.64 23.43 -13.47
C TRP A 248 12.91 24.78 -13.60
N CYS A 249 12.94 25.60 -12.54
CA CYS A 249 12.41 26.96 -12.55
C CYS A 249 13.36 27.96 -13.22
N ASN A 250 14.68 27.82 -13.02
CA ASN A 250 15.71 28.62 -13.66
C ASN A 250 15.67 28.51 -15.19
N GLU A 251 15.33 27.33 -15.74
CA GLU A 251 15.12 27.14 -17.19
C GLU A 251 14.09 28.11 -17.79
N THR A 252 13.19 28.67 -16.97
CA THR A 252 12.19 29.65 -17.41
C THR A 252 12.62 31.11 -17.24
N GLY A 253 13.82 31.35 -16.72
CA GLY A 253 14.30 32.67 -16.32
C GLY A 253 13.80 33.13 -14.95
N TYR A 254 13.22 32.25 -14.12
CA TYR A 254 12.80 32.56 -12.76
C TYR A 254 13.83 32.07 -11.73
N SER A 255 14.63 32.99 -11.20
CA SER A 255 15.78 32.70 -10.31
C SER A 255 15.65 33.22 -8.88
N ASN A 256 14.42 33.59 -8.45
CA ASN A 256 14.20 34.07 -7.08
C ASN A 256 14.24 32.96 -6.03
N LEU A 257 14.17 31.69 -6.43
CA LEU A 257 14.35 30.56 -5.52
C LEU A 257 15.83 30.46 -5.17
N THR A 258 16.16 30.55 -3.88
CA THR A 258 17.54 30.48 -3.40
C THR A 258 17.87 29.10 -2.83
N GLU A 259 19.11 28.65 -3.03
CA GLU A 259 19.65 27.38 -2.53
C GLU A 259 20.05 27.43 -1.04
N SER A 260 19.45 28.33 -0.26
CA SER A 260 19.71 28.42 1.18
C SER A 260 18.96 27.28 1.89
N PHE A 261 19.49 26.07 1.75
CA PHE A 261 19.00 24.90 2.45
C PHE A 261 19.76 24.65 3.75
N ARG A 262 19.07 24.03 4.71
CA ARG A 262 19.72 23.47 5.90
C ARG A 262 20.55 22.27 5.50
N SER A 263 21.57 21.93 6.29
CA SER A 263 22.32 20.70 6.05
C SER A 263 21.39 19.47 6.16
N PRO A 264 21.70 18.35 5.47
CA PRO A 264 20.93 17.12 5.57
C PRO A 264 20.72 16.67 7.04
N GLU A 265 21.72 16.82 7.90
CA GLU A 265 21.67 16.47 9.33
C GLU A 265 20.67 17.35 10.08
N GLN A 266 20.69 18.66 9.81
CA GLN A 266 19.75 19.61 10.41
C GLN A 266 18.31 19.35 9.96
N LEU A 267 18.12 18.95 8.70
CA LEU A 267 16.81 18.59 8.16
C LEU A 267 16.29 17.27 8.76
N LYS A 268 17.15 16.26 8.89
CA LYS A 268 16.83 14.99 9.57
C LYS A 268 16.38 15.26 11.01
N LYS A 269 17.19 15.99 11.79
CA LYS A 269 16.90 16.32 13.19
C LYS A 269 15.53 17.01 13.34
N LYS A 270 15.20 17.95 12.45
CA LYS A 270 13.88 18.60 12.46
C LYS A 270 12.71 17.66 12.15
N HIS A 271 12.89 16.70 11.23
CA HIS A 271 11.85 15.70 10.98
C HIS A 271 11.64 14.78 12.20
N ASP A 272 12.75 14.39 12.85
CA ASP A 272 12.71 13.54 14.04
C ASP A 272 12.03 14.25 15.23
N GLU A 273 12.28 15.55 15.41
CA GLU A 273 11.71 16.37 16.48
C GLU A 273 10.31 16.92 16.17
N SER A 274 9.81 16.79 14.93
CA SER A 274 8.52 17.36 14.53
C SER A 274 7.36 16.49 15.02
N TYR A 275 6.66 16.95 16.06
CA TYR A 275 5.44 16.30 16.56
C TYR A 275 4.41 16.00 15.45
N VAL A 276 4.19 16.93 14.52
CA VAL A 276 3.23 16.75 13.42
C VAL A 276 3.68 15.66 12.46
N LEU A 277 4.95 15.60 12.09
CA LEU A 277 5.46 14.54 11.21
C LEU A 277 5.47 13.19 11.91
N GLN A 278 5.83 13.14 13.20
CA GLN A 278 5.75 11.93 14.01
C GLN A 278 4.30 11.45 14.21
N LYS A 279 3.35 12.37 14.45
CA LYS A 279 1.91 12.08 14.52
C LYS A 279 1.38 11.62 13.17
N ASN A 280 1.71 12.30 12.07
CA ASN A 280 1.30 11.93 10.71
C ASN A 280 1.88 10.60 10.23
N LEU A 281 3.13 10.27 10.59
CA LEU A 281 3.72 8.95 10.39
C LEU A 281 2.87 7.84 11.05
N ASN A 282 2.22 8.18 12.17
CA ASN A 282 1.35 7.30 12.95
C ASN A 282 -0.16 7.51 12.64
N SER A 283 -0.51 8.31 11.63
CA SER A 283 -1.89 8.64 11.29
C SER A 283 -2.34 7.94 10.01
N VAL A 284 -3.58 7.45 9.99
CA VAL A 284 -4.21 6.90 8.77
C VAL A 284 -4.95 8.04 8.07
N LYS A 285 -4.39 8.56 6.97
CA LYS A 285 -5.10 9.50 6.09
C LYS A 285 -6.11 8.71 5.24
N VAL A 286 -7.40 8.92 5.48
CA VAL A 286 -8.47 8.31 4.68
C VAL A 286 -8.87 9.27 3.56
N PHE A 287 -8.70 8.84 2.31
CA PHE A 287 -9.27 9.53 1.15
C PHE A 287 -10.65 8.93 0.87
N SER A 288 -11.72 9.72 0.97
CA SER A 288 -13.03 9.36 0.41
C SER A 288 -13.15 10.03 -0.96
N TYR A 289 -13.12 9.25 -2.04
CA TYR A 289 -12.99 9.79 -3.39
C TYR A 289 -14.32 9.97 -4.12
N GLY A 290 -14.52 11.19 -4.63
CA GLY A 290 -14.97 11.48 -5.99
C GLY A 290 -14.24 12.76 -6.40
N VAL A 291 -13.06 12.77 -7.04
CA VAL A 291 -12.72 12.43 -8.43
C VAL A 291 -11.22 12.01 -8.53
N VAL A 292 -10.88 10.71 -8.63
CA VAL A 292 -9.62 10.28 -9.30
C VAL A 292 -10.02 9.88 -10.70
N GLU A 293 -9.60 10.66 -11.68
CA GLU A 293 -9.50 10.18 -13.05
C GLU A 293 -8.02 9.85 -13.30
N LEU A 294 -7.66 8.57 -13.24
CA LEU A 294 -6.48 7.99 -13.89
C LEU A 294 -6.56 6.46 -13.87
N PHE A 295 -7.10 5.94 -14.98
CA PHE A 295 -6.85 4.64 -15.61
C PHE A 295 -6.26 3.51 -14.73
N LEU A 296 -7.13 2.72 -14.12
CA LEU A 296 -7.15 1.24 -14.12
C LEU A 296 -8.32 0.80 -13.22
N THR A 297 -9.12 -0.16 -13.68
CA THR A 297 -10.31 -0.75 -13.03
C THR A 297 -11.65 0.00 -13.11
N ARG A 298 -12.20 0.12 -14.33
CA ARG A 298 -13.66 0.04 -14.52
C ARG A 298 -14.11 -1.40 -14.23
N THR A 299 -14.22 -1.83 -12.97
CA THR A 299 -15.04 -3.02 -12.66
C THR A 299 -15.64 -3.09 -11.25
N ILE A 300 -15.17 -2.36 -10.22
CA ILE A 300 -15.68 -2.62 -8.86
C ILE A 300 -15.87 -1.36 -8.04
N ILE A 301 -16.78 -0.47 -8.42
CA ILE A 301 -17.74 0.19 -7.49
C ILE A 301 -18.95 0.58 -8.36
N LYS A 302 -20.02 -0.22 -8.34
CA LYS A 302 -21.32 0.29 -8.79
C LYS A 302 -21.75 1.37 -7.77
N PRO A 303 -22.16 2.58 -8.19
CA PRO A 303 -22.81 3.51 -7.27
C PRO A 303 -24.03 2.80 -6.69
N LEU A 304 -24.02 2.57 -5.38
CA LEU A 304 -25.17 2.00 -4.67
C LEU A 304 -26.29 3.04 -4.74
N ASN A 305 -27.39 2.67 -5.39
CA ASN A 305 -28.55 3.52 -5.64
C ASN A 305 -29.13 4.05 -4.30
N PRO A 306 -29.38 5.37 -4.13
CA PRO A 306 -29.86 5.94 -2.86
C PRO A 306 -31.25 5.42 -2.42
N THR A 307 -32.01 4.82 -3.33
CA THR A 307 -33.29 4.14 -3.07
C THR A 307 -33.19 2.90 -2.18
N ASN A 308 -31.99 2.37 -1.92
CA ASN A 308 -31.74 1.21 -1.05
C ASN A 308 -31.38 1.57 0.42
N SER A 309 -31.41 2.85 0.79
CA SER A 309 -30.93 3.34 2.09
C SER A 309 -31.81 2.92 3.29
N PHE A 310 -33.13 2.92 3.15
CA PHE A 310 -34.04 2.45 4.21
C PHE A 310 -33.85 0.96 4.54
N PRO A 311 -33.86 0.03 3.55
CA PRO A 311 -33.50 -1.36 3.79
C PRO A 311 -32.09 -1.54 4.38
N ALA A 312 -31.15 -0.63 4.08
CA ALA A 312 -29.80 -0.68 4.64
C ALA A 312 -29.76 -0.30 6.12
N ALA A 313 -30.53 0.70 6.54
CA ALA A 313 -30.66 1.09 7.95
C ALA A 313 -31.27 -0.04 8.80
N GLU A 314 -32.30 -0.72 8.30
CA GLU A 314 -32.89 -1.87 8.98
C GLU A 314 -31.86 -3.01 9.16
N ARG A 315 -31.11 -3.33 8.11
CA ARG A 315 -30.02 -4.33 8.18
C ARG A 315 -28.93 -3.94 9.17
N ILE A 316 -28.60 -2.65 9.32
CA ILE A 316 -27.62 -2.19 10.31
C ILE A 316 -28.12 -2.52 11.72
N VAL A 317 -29.35 -2.13 12.04
CA VAL A 317 -29.94 -2.35 13.37
C VAL A 317 -30.07 -3.85 13.67
N GLU A 318 -30.50 -4.65 12.69
CA GLU A 318 -30.58 -6.10 12.82
C GLU A 318 -29.19 -6.74 13.04
N THR A 319 -28.19 -6.29 12.28
CA THR A 319 -26.80 -6.77 12.42
C THR A 319 -26.26 -6.48 13.81
N VAL A 320 -26.51 -5.30 14.36
CA VAL A 320 -26.07 -4.93 15.71
C VAL A 320 -26.81 -5.75 16.77
N ARG A 321 -28.14 -5.88 16.67
CA ARG A 321 -28.95 -6.67 17.63
C ARG A 321 -28.54 -8.14 17.69
N ASN A 322 -28.17 -8.72 16.55
CA ASN A 322 -27.81 -10.13 16.44
C ASN A 322 -26.31 -10.38 16.66
N SER A 323 -25.49 -9.34 16.74
CA SER A 323 -24.05 -9.48 16.92
C SER A 323 -23.67 -9.76 18.37
N ARG A 324 -22.63 -10.58 18.55
CA ARG A 324 -21.94 -10.79 19.85
C ARG A 324 -20.57 -10.12 19.88
N ASP A 325 -20.26 -9.28 18.90
CA ASP A 325 -19.00 -8.55 18.80
C ASP A 325 -19.00 -7.37 19.78
N GLU A 326 -18.21 -7.49 20.85
CA GLU A 326 -18.06 -6.46 21.89
C GLU A 326 -17.50 -5.14 21.33
N LYS A 327 -16.63 -5.20 20.29
CA LYS A 327 -16.09 -4.00 19.64
C LYS A 327 -17.19 -3.28 18.85
N LEU A 328 -18.02 -4.03 18.15
CA LEU A 328 -19.17 -3.48 17.44
C LEU A 328 -20.19 -2.87 18.41
N PHE A 329 -20.47 -3.53 19.53
CA PHE A 329 -21.39 -3.02 20.54
C PHE A 329 -20.90 -1.70 21.14
N LYS A 330 -19.63 -1.63 21.56
CA LYS A 330 -19.03 -0.38 22.08
C LYS A 330 -19.03 0.74 21.04
N ALA A 331 -18.75 0.43 19.78
CA ALA A 331 -18.83 1.40 18.69
C ALA A 331 -20.27 1.87 18.45
N TRP A 332 -21.24 0.95 18.44
CA TRP A 332 -22.65 1.30 18.25
C TRP A 332 -23.21 2.12 19.42
N GLU A 333 -22.85 1.79 20.66
CA GLU A 333 -23.21 2.57 21.84
C GLU A 333 -22.59 3.97 21.79
N LYS A 334 -21.30 4.09 21.42
CA LYS A 334 -20.66 5.40 21.18
C LYS A 334 -21.37 6.18 20.09
N TYR A 335 -21.82 5.51 19.03
CA TYR A 335 -22.59 6.11 17.93
C TYR A 335 -23.95 6.64 18.38
N GLU A 336 -24.75 5.85 19.08
CA GLU A 336 -26.06 6.28 19.59
C GLU A 336 -25.94 7.42 20.60
N ASN A 337 -24.97 7.33 21.51
CA ASN A 337 -24.70 8.39 22.48
C ASN A 337 -24.19 9.67 21.80
N GLY A 338 -23.35 9.50 20.77
CA GLY A 338 -22.88 10.58 19.90
C GLY A 338 -24.02 11.27 19.16
N LEU A 339 -24.94 10.51 18.56
CA LEU A 339 -26.11 11.07 17.87
C LEU A 339 -27.03 11.83 18.84
N LYS A 340 -27.24 11.32 20.06
CA LYS A 340 -28.00 12.03 21.10
C LYS A 340 -27.32 13.34 21.51
N LYS A 341 -25.98 13.35 21.53
CA LYS A 341 -25.18 14.49 22.00
C LYS A 341 -24.95 15.56 20.93
N TYR A 342 -24.71 15.15 19.68
CA TYR A 342 -24.28 16.03 18.59
C TYR A 342 -25.28 16.07 17.42
N GLY A 343 -26.11 15.03 17.24
CA GLY A 343 -26.93 14.84 16.04
C GLY A 343 -28.40 15.28 16.13
N TYR A 344 -28.92 15.65 17.31
CA TYR A 344 -30.35 15.94 17.51
C TYR A 344 -30.77 17.38 17.17
N ILE A 345 -29.84 18.28 16.83
CA ILE A 345 -30.14 19.68 16.51
C ILE A 345 -29.25 20.15 15.35
N ASN A 346 -29.71 19.93 14.11
CA ASN A 346 -29.54 20.83 12.95
C ASN A 346 -29.91 20.08 11.66
N GLU A 347 -31.15 20.29 11.18
CA GLU A 347 -31.62 19.78 9.88
C GLU A 347 -30.85 20.37 8.68
N THR A 348 -29.99 21.37 8.91
CA THR A 348 -29.26 22.13 7.90
C THR A 348 -27.78 21.72 7.74
N GLU A 349 -27.27 20.79 8.54
CA GLU A 349 -25.88 20.33 8.44
C GLU A 349 -25.75 19.13 7.49
N THR A 350 -25.75 19.42 6.20
CA THR A 350 -25.18 18.52 5.19
C THR A 350 -23.69 18.85 5.02
N ALA A 351 -22.82 17.94 5.47
CA ALA A 351 -21.40 18.03 5.17
C ALA A 351 -21.14 17.56 3.74
N GLU A 352 -21.03 18.49 2.79
CA GLU A 352 -20.51 18.23 1.45
C GLU A 352 -19.00 18.49 1.42
N SER A 353 -18.21 17.51 1.85
CA SER A 353 -16.75 17.55 1.71
C SER A 353 -16.23 16.27 1.06
N GLY A 354 -15.27 16.41 0.13
CA GLY A 354 -14.51 15.29 -0.42
C GLY A 354 -13.31 14.88 0.45
N PHE A 355 -13.04 15.61 1.54
CA PHE A 355 -11.88 15.39 2.40
C PHE A 355 -12.27 15.41 3.88
N TYR A 356 -11.84 14.39 4.61
CA TYR A 356 -12.04 14.26 6.05
C TYR A 356 -10.72 13.88 6.71
N TYR A 357 -10.39 14.56 7.80
CA TYR A 357 -9.31 14.14 8.69
C TYR A 357 -9.93 13.44 9.89
N ILE A 358 -9.47 12.22 10.17
CA ILE A 358 -9.92 11.42 11.30
C ILE A 358 -8.71 11.23 12.21
N PRO A 359 -8.75 11.76 13.44
CA PRO A 359 -7.64 11.59 14.37
C PRO A 359 -7.46 10.12 14.73
N THR A 360 -6.22 9.69 15.01
CA THR A 360 -5.91 8.29 15.35
C THR A 360 -6.75 7.78 16.53
N SER A 361 -7.08 8.63 17.49
CA SER A 361 -7.97 8.33 18.63
C SER A 361 -9.38 7.91 18.22
N GLU A 362 -9.85 8.34 17.04
CA GLU A 362 -11.18 8.04 16.50
C GLU A 362 -11.13 6.99 15.37
N SER A 363 -9.93 6.53 14.98
CA SER A 363 -9.75 5.64 13.83
C SER A 363 -10.40 4.26 14.01
N ASP A 364 -10.28 3.65 15.19
CA ASP A 364 -10.89 2.36 15.50
C ASP A 364 -12.41 2.43 15.51
N TYR A 365 -12.95 3.52 16.06
CA TYR A 365 -14.38 3.80 16.09
C TYR A 365 -14.93 3.99 14.67
N TYR A 366 -14.28 4.85 13.87
CA TYR A 366 -14.62 5.07 12.47
C TYR A 366 -14.57 3.78 11.65
N ALA A 367 -13.48 3.01 11.73
CA ALA A 367 -13.31 1.79 10.96
C ALA A 367 -14.38 0.74 11.29
N THR A 368 -14.75 0.62 12.57
CA THR A 368 -15.78 -0.31 13.03
C THR A 368 -17.15 0.06 12.46
N LEU A 369 -17.52 1.34 12.52
CA LEU A 369 -18.79 1.82 11.94
C LEU A 369 -18.82 1.76 10.41
N MET A 370 -17.75 2.16 9.73
CA MET A 370 -17.70 2.08 8.26
C MET A 370 -17.76 0.63 7.78
N SER A 371 -17.16 -0.31 8.52
CA SER A 371 -17.28 -1.75 8.23
C SER A 371 -18.72 -2.24 8.35
N LEU A 372 -19.43 -1.82 9.40
CA LEU A 372 -20.85 -2.12 9.59
C LEU A 372 -21.69 -1.55 8.43
N PHE A 373 -21.54 -0.27 8.15
CA PHE A 373 -22.27 0.43 7.08
C PHE A 373 -22.01 -0.20 5.71
N TYR A 374 -20.75 -0.52 5.40
CA TYR A 374 -20.40 -1.20 4.15
C TYR A 374 -21.05 -2.58 4.03
N LYS A 375 -20.95 -3.43 5.07
CA LYS A 375 -21.57 -4.77 5.08
C LYS A 375 -23.08 -4.72 4.92
N SER A 376 -23.72 -3.72 5.49
CA SER A 376 -25.17 -3.49 5.36
C SER A 376 -25.58 -2.82 4.04
N LYS A 377 -24.62 -2.55 3.14
CA LYS A 377 -24.80 -1.88 1.84
C LYS A 377 -25.36 -0.45 2.00
N PHE A 378 -24.93 0.24 3.05
CA PHE A 378 -25.26 1.64 3.27
C PHE A 378 -24.40 2.53 2.35
N PHE A 379 -25.03 3.54 1.75
CA PHE A 379 -24.36 4.39 0.76
C PHE A 379 -23.24 5.20 1.41
N LEU A 380 -22.04 5.22 0.81
CA LEU A 380 -20.83 5.75 1.44
C LEU A 380 -20.94 7.23 1.84
N GLU A 381 -21.57 8.06 1.01
CA GLU A 381 -21.74 9.48 1.31
C GLU A 381 -22.70 9.69 2.51
N LEU A 382 -23.71 8.83 2.66
CA LEU A 382 -24.58 8.83 3.84
C LEU A 382 -23.88 8.23 5.06
N ALA A 383 -23.00 7.25 4.87
CA ALA A 383 -22.22 6.60 5.92
C ALA A 383 -21.30 7.60 6.64
N VAL A 384 -20.55 8.39 5.88
CA VAL A 384 -19.66 9.41 6.44
C VAL A 384 -20.45 10.52 7.13
N ASN A 385 -21.55 10.99 6.53
CA ASN A 385 -22.41 11.99 7.16
C ASN A 385 -23.02 11.47 8.49
N ALA A 386 -23.52 10.23 8.49
CA ALA A 386 -24.02 9.59 9.70
C ALA A 386 -22.95 9.51 10.80
N PHE A 387 -21.72 9.16 10.45
CA PHE A 387 -20.59 9.18 11.38
C PHE A 387 -20.31 10.59 11.93
N LEU A 388 -20.27 11.63 11.09
CA LEU A 388 -19.99 13.00 11.53
C LEU A 388 -21.01 13.49 12.55
N LYS A 389 -22.30 13.13 12.39
CA LYS A 389 -23.36 13.43 13.36
C LYS A 389 -23.18 12.75 14.72
N SER A 390 -22.30 11.75 14.82
CA SER A 390 -22.02 11.03 16.06
C SER A 390 -20.76 11.54 16.79
N VAL A 391 -20.03 12.49 16.22
CA VAL A 391 -18.78 13.00 16.78
C VAL A 391 -18.79 14.52 16.84
N ASN A 392 -18.02 15.07 17.79
CA ASN A 392 -17.67 16.48 17.72
C ASN A 392 -16.75 16.67 16.52
N HIS A 393 -17.19 17.42 15.54
CA HIS A 393 -16.42 17.71 14.34
C HIS A 393 -16.43 19.21 14.06
N GLN A 394 -15.40 19.67 13.37
CA GLN A 394 -15.32 21.03 12.89
C GLN A 394 -15.25 21.00 11.37
N THR A 395 -16.10 21.78 10.72
CA THR A 395 -15.91 22.09 9.31
C THR A 395 -14.84 23.16 9.24
N SER A 396 -13.84 22.98 8.38
CA SER A 396 -12.80 24.00 8.14
C SER A 396 -13.49 25.33 7.86
N LEU A 397 -13.38 26.27 8.80
CA LEU A 397 -13.92 27.62 8.67
C LEU A 397 -13.22 28.28 7.49
N LEU A 398 -13.88 28.35 6.34
CA LEU A 398 -13.86 29.48 5.42
C LEU A 398 -14.66 29.15 4.16
N GLU A 399 -15.81 29.83 4.04
CA GLU A 399 -16.60 30.02 2.83
C GLU A 399 -15.73 30.38 1.63
N LYS A 400 -16.04 29.83 0.43
CA LYS A 400 -15.73 30.32 -0.95
C LYS A 400 -14.30 30.81 -1.30
N LYS A 401 -13.37 30.88 -0.35
CA LYS A 401 -12.02 31.45 -0.45
C LYS A 401 -10.94 30.41 -0.18
N SER A 402 -11.30 29.29 0.46
CA SER A 402 -10.40 28.17 0.78
C SER A 402 -10.11 27.26 -0.42
N TYR A 403 -10.89 27.39 -1.50
CA TYR A 403 -10.81 26.53 -2.67
C TYR A 403 -10.84 27.32 -3.98
N LEU A 404 -9.91 27.02 -4.90
CA LEU A 404 -9.95 27.54 -6.27
C LEU A 404 -10.90 26.70 -7.13
N TRP A 405 -12.08 27.25 -7.40
CA TRP A 405 -13.14 26.60 -8.18
C TRP A 405 -13.72 27.52 -9.27
N GLY A 406 -14.49 26.94 -10.20
CA GLY A 406 -15.18 27.65 -11.27
C GLY A 406 -14.24 28.54 -12.10
N GLU A 407 -14.64 29.79 -12.31
CA GLU A 407 -13.92 30.76 -13.13
C GLU A 407 -12.55 31.19 -12.57
N LYS A 408 -12.30 30.96 -11.28
CA LYS A 408 -11.00 31.25 -10.64
C LYS A 408 -9.96 30.15 -10.90
N ARG A 409 -10.40 28.92 -11.15
CA ARG A 409 -9.52 27.76 -11.39
C ARG A 409 -8.51 27.97 -12.53
N PRO A 410 -8.90 28.42 -13.74
CA PRO A 410 -7.91 28.65 -14.81
C PRO A 410 -6.99 29.85 -14.53
N LYS A 411 -7.34 30.72 -13.58
CA LYS A 411 -6.58 31.90 -13.17
C LYS A 411 -5.77 31.65 -11.89
N TRP A 412 -5.37 30.40 -11.64
CA TRP A 412 -4.71 29.97 -10.41
C TRP A 412 -3.48 30.83 -10.07
N ALA A 413 -2.71 31.29 -11.05
CA ALA A 413 -1.54 32.14 -10.82
C ALA A 413 -1.88 33.45 -10.08
N SER A 414 -3.10 33.98 -10.25
CA SER A 414 -3.53 35.23 -9.60
C SER A 414 -4.23 35.02 -8.26
N PHE A 415 -4.74 33.81 -8.00
CA PHE A 415 -5.56 33.54 -6.81
C PHE A 415 -4.91 32.58 -5.82
N TYR A 416 -3.85 31.88 -6.22
CA TYR A 416 -3.09 31.01 -5.33
C TYR A 416 -2.39 31.82 -4.23
N ASN A 417 -2.51 31.36 -2.99
CA ASN A 417 -1.84 31.94 -1.83
C ASN A 417 -1.68 30.87 -0.72
N LYS A 418 -0.85 31.17 0.28
CA LYS A 418 -0.50 30.25 1.36
C LYS A 418 -1.66 29.80 2.26
N ASP A 419 -2.76 30.55 2.28
CA ASP A 419 -3.91 30.29 3.16
C ASP A 419 -4.99 29.44 2.46
N LEU A 420 -4.76 29.01 1.20
CA LEU A 420 -5.66 28.10 0.49
C LEU A 420 -5.62 26.68 1.10
N VAL A 421 -6.79 26.19 1.49
CA VAL A 421 -6.98 24.83 2.02
C VAL A 421 -6.94 23.79 0.90
N GLY A 422 -7.34 24.14 -0.32
CA GLY A 422 -7.22 23.25 -1.47
C GLY A 422 -7.39 23.92 -2.83
N MET A 423 -6.94 23.23 -3.87
CA MET A 423 -7.24 23.58 -5.26
C MET A 423 -7.26 22.31 -6.10
N HIS A 424 -7.98 22.34 -7.22
CA HIS A 424 -7.77 21.32 -8.23
C HIS A 424 -6.34 21.42 -8.77
N THR A 425 -5.73 20.27 -8.99
CA THR A 425 -4.38 20.16 -9.56
C THR A 425 -4.27 20.96 -10.84
N VAL A 426 -3.24 21.80 -10.92
CA VAL A 426 -2.84 22.43 -12.18
C VAL A 426 -2.28 21.36 -13.11
N LYS A 427 -2.71 21.34 -14.38
CA LYS A 427 -2.32 20.29 -15.31
C LYS A 427 -0.85 20.42 -15.67
N ILE A 428 -0.02 19.49 -15.20
CA ILE A 428 1.45 19.50 -15.42
C ILE A 428 1.82 19.50 -16.91
N SER A 429 0.95 18.97 -17.78
CA SER A 429 1.13 19.01 -19.24
C SER A 429 1.39 20.42 -19.79
N GLN A 430 0.92 21.46 -19.09
CA GLN A 430 1.13 22.87 -19.41
C GLN A 430 2.57 23.35 -19.20
N PHE A 431 3.38 22.61 -18.43
CA PHE A 431 4.73 23.00 -18.02
C PHE A 431 5.83 22.16 -18.69
N ARG A 432 5.46 21.33 -19.68
CA ARG A 432 6.39 20.44 -20.38
C ARG A 432 7.53 21.21 -21.05
N ILE A 433 7.23 22.38 -21.60
CA ILE A 433 8.19 23.26 -22.27
C ILE A 433 8.38 24.50 -21.38
N PRO A 434 9.62 24.98 -21.18
CA PRO A 434 9.87 26.25 -20.51
C PRO A 434 9.09 27.39 -21.18
N GLY A 435 8.37 28.18 -20.39
CA GLY A 435 7.51 29.24 -20.89
C GLY A 435 6.70 29.89 -19.78
N THR A 436 5.86 30.87 -20.14
CA THR A 436 5.14 31.73 -19.19
C THR A 436 4.32 30.97 -18.16
N GLN A 437 3.64 29.89 -18.55
CA GLN A 437 2.85 29.08 -17.61
C GLN A 437 3.71 28.36 -16.57
N ARG A 438 4.90 27.87 -16.96
CA ARG A 438 5.87 27.29 -16.01
C ARG A 438 6.48 28.38 -15.13
N THR A 439 6.83 29.53 -15.69
CA THR A 439 7.33 30.69 -14.92
C THR A 439 6.33 31.12 -13.85
N ASP A 440 5.04 31.22 -14.20
CA ASP A 440 3.98 31.59 -13.27
C ASP A 440 3.79 30.53 -12.19
N TYR A 441 3.92 29.24 -12.52
CA TYR A 441 3.87 28.15 -11.56
C TYR A 441 5.03 28.22 -10.55
N CYS A 442 6.24 28.46 -11.05
CA CYS A 442 7.42 28.67 -10.22
C CYS A 442 7.26 29.90 -9.31
N ARG A 443 6.82 31.03 -9.86
CA ARG A 443 6.64 32.29 -9.14
C ARG A 443 5.56 32.25 -8.07
N THR A 444 4.53 31.45 -8.26
CA THR A 444 3.36 31.42 -7.38
C THR A 444 3.41 30.22 -6.45
N ILE A 445 3.23 29.02 -6.98
CA ILE A 445 3.07 27.80 -6.18
C ILE A 445 4.40 27.38 -5.56
N ILE A 446 5.47 27.27 -6.36
CA ILE A 446 6.77 26.81 -5.85
C ILE A 446 7.39 27.84 -4.91
N GLN A 447 7.35 29.13 -5.25
CA GLN A 447 7.84 30.18 -4.36
C GLN A 447 7.07 30.24 -3.05
N THR A 448 5.73 30.24 -3.08
CA THR A 448 4.93 30.24 -1.84
C THR A 448 5.21 29.00 -0.99
N TRP A 449 5.33 27.82 -1.63
CA TRP A 449 5.71 26.60 -0.93
C TRP A 449 7.10 26.71 -0.31
N SER A 450 8.08 27.25 -1.04
CA SER A 450 9.44 27.51 -0.57
C SER A 450 9.44 28.47 0.62
N ASP A 451 8.68 29.56 0.55
CA ASP A 451 8.57 30.56 1.62
C ASP A 451 7.97 29.95 2.90
N ILE A 452 6.93 29.10 2.77
CA ILE A 452 6.34 28.38 3.91
C ILE A 452 7.36 27.44 4.56
N MET A 453 8.14 26.73 3.74
CA MET A 453 9.06 25.71 4.21
C MET A 453 10.36 26.29 4.78
N PHE A 454 10.87 27.37 4.17
CA PHE A 454 12.23 27.88 4.37
C PHE A 454 12.31 29.35 4.82
N GLY A 455 11.24 30.14 4.64
CA GLY A 455 11.23 31.61 4.84
C GLY A 455 11.23 32.13 6.30
N GLY A 456 11.23 31.25 7.30
CA GLY A 456 11.38 31.63 8.72
C GLY A 456 10.08 32.10 9.40
N SER A 457 10.04 31.97 10.74
CA SER A 457 8.82 31.95 11.58
C SER A 457 7.93 30.73 11.34
N GLN A 458 8.47 29.54 11.63
CA GLN A 458 7.66 28.34 11.87
C GLN A 458 6.96 28.44 13.23
N ASN A 459 6.15 29.48 13.44
CA ASN A 459 5.15 29.45 14.50
C ASN A 459 3.96 28.65 13.95
N PHE A 460 4.20 27.37 13.64
CA PHE A 460 3.14 26.38 13.71
C PHE A 460 2.86 26.21 15.21
N THR A 461 2.34 27.24 15.87
CA THR A 461 1.83 27.12 17.23
C THR A 461 0.81 26.01 17.17
N ILE A 462 1.26 24.86 17.66
CA ILE A 462 0.55 23.60 17.66
C ILE A 462 -0.72 23.88 18.44
N LYS A 463 -1.85 23.85 17.76
CA LYS A 463 -3.12 23.73 18.45
C LYS A 463 -3.13 22.32 19.02
N ASN A 464 -3.04 22.17 20.34
CA ASN A 464 -3.45 20.92 20.95
C ASN A 464 -4.95 20.72 20.66
N ASP A 465 -5.41 19.47 20.61
CA ASP A 465 -6.82 19.16 20.31
C ASP A 465 -7.82 19.87 21.28
N THR A 466 -7.31 20.47 22.36
CA THR A 466 -8.04 21.21 23.40
C THR A 466 -7.90 22.74 23.38
N ASP A 467 -7.08 23.33 22.51
CA ASP A 467 -6.87 24.79 22.51
C ASP A 467 -8.05 25.55 21.86
N ALA A 468 -8.27 26.80 22.26
CA ALA A 468 -9.33 27.64 21.70
C ALA A 468 -9.02 28.06 20.25
N ASP A 469 -10.01 27.99 19.37
CA ASP A 469 -9.89 28.35 17.95
C ASP A 469 -9.52 29.84 17.77
N TYR A 470 -8.48 30.09 16.97
CA TYR A 470 -8.20 31.44 16.47
C TYR A 470 -9.14 31.75 15.29
N ARG A 471 -9.40 33.04 15.04
CA ARG A 471 -10.28 33.51 13.95
C ARG A 471 -9.90 33.05 12.53
N ASN A 472 -8.75 32.40 12.36
CA ASN A 472 -8.19 32.01 11.06
C ASN A 472 -8.07 30.49 10.86
N GLY A 473 -8.63 29.66 11.75
CA GLY A 473 -8.55 28.20 11.68
C GLY A 473 -7.49 27.62 12.58
#